data_AF-A0A1H5KDA4-F1
#
_entry.id   AF-A0A1H5KDA4-F1
#
_cell.length_a   1.000
_cell.length_b   1.000
_cell.length_c   1.000
_cell.angle_alpha   90.00
_cell.angle_beta   90.00
_cell.angle_gamma   90.00
#
_symmetry.space_group_name_H-M   'P 1'
#
loop_
_entity.id
_entity.type
_entity.pdbx_description
1 polymer ?
#
loop_
_entity_poly.entity_id
_entity_poly.type
_entity_poly.pdbx_seq_one_letter_code
_entity_poly.pdbx_strand_id
1 'polypeptide(L)' 'MGRGRQKAKQTKVARKLKYYSPETDYNALERELASSTQTDLADRYDIPPAEDEDDWQSPPSRH' A
#
# COMPACT_ATOMS: atom_id res chain seq x y z
N MET A 1 45.35 2.93 3.18
CA MET A 1 44.76 4.29 3.41
C MET A 1 43.40 4.55 2.73
N GLY A 2 42.70 3.55 2.15
CA GLY A 2 41.43 3.79 1.42
C GLY A 2 40.14 3.31 2.10
N ARG A 3 40.22 2.44 3.11
CA ARG A 3 39.05 1.75 3.68
C ARG A 3 38.11 2.66 4.48
N GLY A 4 38.64 3.64 5.22
CA GLY A 4 37.82 4.56 6.02
C GLY A 4 36.91 5.45 5.16
N ARG A 5 37.40 5.92 4.01
CA ARG A 5 36.62 6.73 3.06
C ARG A 5 35.53 5.90 2.39
N GLN A 6 35.83 4.66 2.01
CA GLN A 6 34.83 3.73 1.48
C GLN A 6 33.73 3.43 2.50
N LYS A 7 34.11 3.13 3.75
CA LYS A 7 33.16 2.90 4.85
C LYS A 7 32.25 4.12 5.07
N ALA A 8 32.83 5.33 5.12
CA ALA A 8 32.05 6.56 5.27
C ALA A 8 31.06 6.78 4.09
N LYS A 9 31.51 6.54 2.84
CA LYS A 9 30.64 6.61 1.66
C LYS A 9 29.49 5.59 1.75
N GLN A 10 29.78 4.34 2.10
CA GLN A 10 28.77 3.28 2.23
C GLN A 10 27.77 3.59 3.34
N THR A 11 28.21 4.02 4.52
CA THR A 11 27.31 4.41 5.61
C THR A 11 26.39 5.57 5.21
N LYS A 12 26.90 6.54 4.45
CA LYS A 12 26.07 7.65 3.93
C LYS A 12 25.00 7.15 2.96
N VAL A 13 25.35 6.24 2.04
CA VAL A 13 24.40 5.64 1.10
C VAL A 13 23.38 4.78 1.83
N ALA A 14 23.80 3.93 2.76
CA ALA A 14 22.92 3.09 3.55
C ALA A 14 21.91 3.91 4.37
N ARG A 15 22.35 5.02 4.98
CA ARG A 15 21.45 5.93 5.68
C ARG A 15 20.43 6.57 4.73
N LYS A 16 20.88 7.03 3.55
CA LYS A 16 19.97 7.53 2.53
C LYS A 16 18.92 6.48 2.19
N LEU A 17 19.32 5.25 1.89
CA LEU A 17 18.38 4.17 1.54
C LEU A 17 17.42 3.81 2.69
N LYS A 18 17.92 3.73 3.93
CA LYS A 18 17.09 3.38 5.10
C LYS A 18 16.01 4.42 5.39
N TYR A 19 16.32 5.70 5.18
CA TYR A 19 15.42 6.80 5.49
C TYR A 19 14.89 7.49 4.22
N TYR A 20 15.05 6.85 3.06
CA TYR A 20 14.47 7.32 1.82
C TYR A 20 13.00 6.91 1.82
N SER A 21 12.13 7.89 2.00
CA SER A 21 10.73 7.77 1.62
C SER A 21 10.61 8.38 0.22
N PRO A 22 10.29 7.61 -0.82
CA PRO A 22 9.92 8.20 -2.09
C PRO A 22 8.68 9.09 -1.88
N GLU A 23 8.59 10.18 -2.63
CA GLU A 23 7.35 10.95 -2.73
C GLU A 23 6.36 10.12 -3.57
N THR A 24 5.16 9.92 -3.03
CA THR A 24 4.08 9.24 -3.74
C THR A 24 3.35 10.25 -4.59
N ASP A 25 3.28 10.03 -5.91
CA ASP A 25 2.43 10.84 -6.79
C ASP A 25 0.98 10.36 -6.70
N TYR A 26 0.20 11.03 -5.85
CA TYR A 26 -1.21 10.72 -5.64
C TYR A 26 -2.06 10.92 -6.91
N ASN A 27 -1.68 11.86 -7.79
CA ASN A 27 -2.44 12.11 -9.02
C ASN A 27 -2.30 10.95 -10.02
N ALA A 28 -1.11 10.36 -10.10
CA ALA A 28 -0.87 9.18 -10.93
C ALA A 28 -1.65 7.97 -10.38
N LEU A 29 -1.64 7.79 -9.06
CA LEU A 29 -2.37 6.72 -8.37
C LEU A 29 -3.88 6.82 -8.60
N GLU A 30 -4.45 8.01 -8.44
CA GLU A 30 -5.88 8.24 -8.68
C GLU A 30 -6.29 7.91 -10.12
N ARG A 31 -5.46 8.24 -11.12
CA ARG A 31 -5.73 7.88 -12.52
C ARG A 31 -5.71 6.38 -12.76
N GLU A 32 -4.75 5.67 -12.17
CA GLU A 32 -4.66 4.21 -12.27
C GLU A 32 -5.88 3.54 -11.63
N LEU A 33 -6.26 3.99 -10.42
CA LEU A 33 -7.44 3.51 -9.71
C LEU A 33 -8.72 3.81 -10.49
N ALA A 34 -8.90 5.04 -10.97
CA ALA A 34 -10.09 5.43 -11.75
C ALA A 34 -10.18 4.67 -13.08
N SER A 35 -9.05 4.32 -13.70
CA SER A 35 -9.02 3.47 -14.90
C SER A 35 -9.34 2.00 -14.59
N SER A 36 -9.14 1.57 -13.34
CA SER A 36 -9.37 0.20 -12.88
C SER A 36 -10.77 0.00 -12.27
N THR A 37 -11.51 1.07 -11.99
CA THR A 37 -12.83 0.98 -11.34
C THR A 37 -13.95 0.91 -12.37
N GLN A 38 -14.47 -0.30 -12.62
CA GLN A 38 -15.72 -0.78 -12.00
C GLN A 38 -16.03 -2.22 -12.43
N THR A 39 -15.64 -2.61 -13.66
CA THR A 39 -15.95 -3.93 -14.22
C THR A 39 -14.86 -4.96 -13.92
N ASP A 40 -13.58 -4.58 -14.08
CA ASP A 40 -12.48 -5.56 -13.99
C ASP A 40 -12.20 -6.05 -12.55
N LEU A 41 -12.48 -5.24 -11.53
CA LEU A 41 -12.21 -5.61 -10.13
C LEU A 41 -13.21 -6.63 -9.58
N ALA A 42 -14.50 -6.50 -9.95
CA ALA A 42 -15.55 -7.42 -9.55
C ALA A 42 -15.47 -8.77 -10.29
N ASP A 43 -14.96 -8.77 -11.53
CA ASP A 43 -14.71 -10.02 -12.25
C ASP A 43 -13.41 -10.71 -11.80
N ARG A 44 -12.40 -9.94 -11.36
CA ARG A 44 -11.10 -10.48 -10.93
C ARG A 44 -11.12 -11.04 -9.52
N TYR A 45 -11.90 -10.42 -8.65
CA TYR A 45 -12.12 -10.87 -7.29
C TYR A 45 -13.59 -11.18 -7.17
N ASP A 46 -13.93 -12.43 -6.84
CA ASP A 46 -15.29 -12.90 -6.59
C ASP A 46 -15.81 -12.26 -5.29
N ILE A 47 -15.95 -10.94 -5.33
CA ILE A 47 -16.37 -10.09 -4.23
C ILE A 47 -17.88 -10.25 -4.19
N PRO A 48 -18.42 -10.92 -3.16
CA PRO A 48 -19.86 -10.99 -3.01
C PRO A 48 -20.41 -9.56 -2.96
N PRO A 49 -21.59 -9.30 -3.55
CA PRO A 49 -22.24 -8.00 -3.41
C PRO A 49 -22.28 -7.65 -1.93
N ALA A 50 -22.02 -6.38 -1.59
CA ALA A 50 -22.09 -5.93 -0.20
C ALA A 50 -23.47 -6.29 0.35
N GLU A 51 -23.53 -7.37 1.14
CA GLU A 51 -24.72 -7.76 1.88
C GLU A 51 -24.95 -6.68 2.93
N ASP A 52 -26.23 -6.32 3.11
CA ASP A 52 -26.68 -5.15 3.86
C ASP A 52 -25.90 -4.98 5.18
N GLU A 53 -25.44 -3.76 5.46
CA GLU A 53 -24.57 -3.37 6.59
C GLU A 53 -25.13 -3.68 8.02
N ASP A 54 -26.26 -4.38 8.09
CA ASP A 54 -26.96 -4.81 9.30
C ASP A 54 -26.34 -6.06 9.97
N ASP A 55 -25.62 -6.92 9.24
CA ASP A 55 -25.00 -8.13 9.81
C ASP A 55 -23.84 -7.78 10.78
N TRP A 56 -23.06 -6.74 10.46
CA TRP A 56 -21.93 -6.29 11.28
C TRP A 56 -22.31 -5.61 12.60
N GLN A 57 -23.55 -5.12 12.73
CA GLN A 57 -24.03 -4.46 13.95
C GLN A 57 -24.66 -5.44 14.95
N SER A 58 -24.84 -6.71 14.59
CA SER A 58 -25.47 -7.69 15.46
C SER A 58 -24.45 -8.27 16.47
N PRO A 59 -24.54 -7.96 17.78
CA PRO A 59 -23.66 -8.57 18.77
C PRO A 59 -23.95 -10.08 18.87
N PRO A 60 -22.94 -10.92 19.12
CA PRO A 60 -23.14 -12.36 19.20
C PRO A 60 -24.11 -12.70 20.35
N SER A 61 -25.16 -13.43 20.04
CA SER A 61 -26.12 -13.94 21.02
C SER A 61 -25.42 -14.97 21.93
N ARG A 62 -25.32 -14.66 23.22
CA ARG A 62 -24.82 -15.60 24.23
C ARG A 62 -25.93 -16.61 24.56
N HIS A 63 -25.68 -17.88 24.24
CA HIS A 63 -26.43 -19.02 24.77
C HIS A 63 -25.82 -19.53 26.08
#